data_AF-A0A959JQE2-F1
#
_entry.id   AF-A0A959JQE2-F1
#
_cell.length_a   1.000
_cell.length_b   1.000
_cell.length_c   1.000
_cell.angle_alpha   90.00
_cell.angle_beta   90.00
_cell.angle_gamma   90.00
#
_symmetry.space_group_name_H-M   'P 1'
#
loop_
_entity.id
_entity.type
_entity.pdbx_description
1 polymer ?
#
loop_
_entity_poly.entity_id
_entity_poly.type
_entity_poly.pdbx_seq_one_letter_code
_entity_poly.pdbx_strand_id
1 'polypeptide(L)'
;MSSTTIISIIPVLGVVGLLYTFWKSSWVSKQEVGTEKMGRIAQNISDGAMAFLKAEYKVLAIFVVAVAILLGISGTAENSSPLVAVSFILGAICSALAGFIGMKVA
;
A
#
# COMPACT_ATOMS: atom_id res chain seq x y z
N MET A 1 -31.25 -3.61 -8.61
CA MET A 1 -29.96 -4.28 -8.88
C MET A 1 -29.84 -5.44 -7.92
N SER A 2 -29.56 -6.65 -8.40
CA SER A 2 -29.44 -7.84 -7.55
C SER A 2 -28.13 -7.79 -6.77
N SER A 3 -28.10 -8.25 -5.51
CA SER A 3 -26.92 -8.19 -4.63
C SER A 3 -25.66 -8.82 -5.25
N THR A 4 -25.84 -9.84 -6.09
CA THR A 4 -24.76 -10.50 -6.84
C THR A 4 -24.07 -9.59 -7.85
N THR A 5 -24.81 -8.69 -8.52
CA THR A 5 -24.25 -7.75 -9.48
C THR A 5 -23.34 -6.73 -8.81
N ILE A 6 -23.69 -6.29 -7.60
CA ILE A 6 -22.89 -5.33 -6.82
C ILE A 6 -21.56 -5.98 -6.39
N ILE A 7 -21.60 -7.23 -5.92
CA ILE A 7 -20.41 -7.97 -5.47
C ILE A 7 -19.40 -8.15 -6.61
N SER A 8 -19.84 -8.40 -7.84
CA SER A 8 -18.94 -8.55 -8.99
C SER A 8 -18.32 -7.24 -9.49
N ILE A 9 -18.99 -6.10 -9.32
CA ILE A 9 -18.49 -4.78 -9.79
C ILE A 9 -17.35 -4.26 -8.92
N ILE A 10 -17.37 -4.53 -7.62
CA ILE A 10 -16.36 -4.02 -6.66
C ILE A 10 -14.91 -4.38 -7.05
N PRO A 11 -14.55 -5.66 -7.30
CA PRO A 11 -13.19 -6.00 -7.70
C PRO A 11 -12.81 -5.42 -9.07
N VAL A 12 -13.77 -5.31 -9.99
CA VAL A 12 -13.54 -4.71 -11.32
C VAL A 12 -13.15 -3.24 -11.18
N LEU A 13 -13.84 -2.47 -10.33
CA LEU A 13 -13.48 -1.08 -10.04
C LEU A 13 -12.10 -0.96 -9.40
N GLY A 14 -11.74 -1.89 -8.50
CA GLY A 14 -10.40 -1.95 -7.92
C GLY A 14 -9.30 -2.12 -8.99
N VAL A 15 -9.50 -3.04 -9.94
CA VAL A 15 -8.56 -3.26 -11.05
C VAL A 15 -8.46 -2.03 -11.95
N VAL A 16 -9.59 -1.40 -12.29
CA VAL A 16 -9.60 -0.16 -13.09
C VAL A 16 -8.85 0.97 -12.38
N GLY A 17 -9.02 1.11 -11.07
CA GLY A 17 -8.28 2.09 -10.25
C GLY A 17 -6.77 1.84 -10.26
N LEU A 18 -6.33 0.59 -10.16
CA LEU A 18 -4.91 0.23 -10.27
C LEU A 18 -4.34 0.54 -11.65
N LEU A 19 -5.09 0.22 -12.73
CA LEU A 19 -4.69 0.55 -14.11
C LEU A 19 -4.55 2.06 -14.32
N TYR A 20 -5.51 2.84 -13.82
CA TYR A 20 -5.46 4.30 -13.89
C TYR A 20 -4.24 4.85 -13.15
N THR A 21 -3.97 4.35 -11.94
CA THR A 21 -2.82 4.78 -11.13
C THR A 21 -1.50 4.43 -11.81
N PHE A 22 -1.40 3.24 -12.39
CA PHE A 22 -0.23 2.81 -13.15
C PHE A 22 0.03 3.68 -14.39
N TRP A 23 -1.03 4.03 -15.13
CA TRP A 23 -0.92 4.92 -16.27
C TRP A 23 -0.49 6.33 -15.86
N LYS A 24 -1.12 6.91 -14.83
CA LYS A 24 -0.76 8.23 -14.31
C LYS A 24 0.66 8.28 -13.78
N SER A 25 1.10 7.27 -13.01
CA SER A 25 2.48 7.14 -12.55
C SER A 25 3.46 7.14 -13.73
N SER A 26 3.20 6.32 -14.76
CA SER A 26 4.04 6.24 -15.96
C SER A 26 4.08 7.54 -16.76
N TRP A 27 2.99 8.32 -16.75
CA TRP A 27 2.93 9.62 -17.41
C TRP A 27 3.69 10.69 -16.63
N VAL A 28 3.62 10.69 -15.29
CA VAL A 28 4.38 11.62 -14.43
C VAL A 28 5.88 11.38 -14.55
N SER A 29 6.34 10.12 -14.55
CA SER A 29 7.76 9.80 -14.66
C SER A 29 8.40 10.21 -16.00
N LYS A 30 7.60 10.54 -17.02
CA LYS A 30 8.08 11.03 -18.32
C LYS A 30 8.14 12.56 -18.42
N GLN A 31 7.69 13.28 -17.40
CA GLN A 31 7.74 14.74 -17.41
C GLN A 31 9.19 15.23 -17.28
N GLU A 32 9.50 16.33 -17.93
CA GLU A 32 10.86 16.87 -17.93
C GLU A 32 11.27 17.37 -16.54
N VAL A 33 12.47 16.96 -16.12
CA VAL A 33 13.08 17.44 -14.89
C VAL A 33 13.73 18.79 -15.19
N GLY A 34 13.21 19.86 -14.58
CA GLY A 34 13.50 21.25 -14.96
C GLY A 34 14.98 21.60 -15.20
N THR A 35 15.72 21.91 -14.13
CA THR A 35 17.17 22.24 -14.25
C THR A 35 18.02 21.15 -13.59
N GLU A 36 19.30 21.06 -13.95
CA GLU A 36 20.22 20.09 -13.33
C GLU A 36 20.29 20.24 -11.80
N LYS A 37 20.28 21.48 -11.31
CA LYS A 37 20.23 21.78 -9.86
C LYS A 37 18.93 21.26 -9.24
N MET A 38 17.79 21.43 -9.91
CA MET A 38 16.49 20.93 -9.44
C MET A 38 16.46 19.40 -9.39
N GLY A 39 17.00 18.72 -10.42
CA GLY A 39 17.10 17.25 -10.45
C GLY A 39 17.95 16.69 -9.31
N ARG A 40 19.10 17.32 -9.01
CA ARG A 40 19.94 16.92 -7.87
C ARG A 40 19.24 17.07 -6.52
N ILE A 41 18.50 18.17 -6.33
CA ILE A 41 17.72 18.39 -5.09
C ILE A 41 16.61 17.33 -4.97
N ALA A 42 15.87 17.09 -6.05
CA ALA A 42 14.80 16.08 -6.07
C ALA A 42 15.34 14.68 -5.75
N GLN A 43 16.50 14.30 -6.31
CA GLN A 43 17.13 13.01 -6.02
C GLN A 43 17.48 12.86 -4.53
N ASN A 44 18.09 13.88 -3.93
CA ASN A 44 18.43 13.85 -2.50
C ASN A 44 17.19 13.73 -1.60
N ILE A 45 16.08 14.38 -1.98
CA ILE A 45 14.80 14.26 -1.27
C ILE A 45 14.23 12.85 -1.41
N SER A 46 14.19 12.31 -2.63
CA SER A 46 13.74 10.95 -2.91
C SER A 46 14.54 9.92 -2.12
N ASP A 47 15.87 10.01 -2.13
CA ASP A 47 16.74 9.08 -1.41
C ASP A 47 16.49 9.14 0.11
N GLY A 48 16.30 10.34 0.66
CA GLY A 48 15.94 10.55 2.06
C GLY A 48 14.57 9.97 2.41
N ALA A 49 13.55 10.21 1.58
CA ALA A 49 12.20 9.70 1.77
C ALA A 49 12.16 8.16 1.73
N MET A 50 12.86 7.55 0.77
CA MET A 50 12.94 6.09 0.65
C MET A 50 13.72 5.45 1.81
N ALA A 51 14.76 6.12 2.31
CA ALA A 51 15.48 5.68 3.50
C ALA A 51 14.59 5.74 4.76
N PHE A 52 13.81 6.82 4.92
CA PHE A 52 12.84 6.96 6.00
C PHE A 52 11.76 5.86 5.95
N LEU A 53 11.13 5.65 4.79
CA LEU A 53 10.10 4.62 4.61
C LEU A 53 10.66 3.24 4.98
N LYS A 54 11.87 2.91 4.54
CA LYS A 54 12.49 1.61 4.86
C LYS A 54 12.73 1.43 6.36
N ALA A 55 13.16 2.49 7.05
CA ALA A 55 13.34 2.47 8.50
C ALA A 55 11.99 2.33 9.23
N GLU A 56 10.98 3.08 8.79
CA GLU A 56 9.62 3.02 9.32
C GLU A 56 9.03 1.61 9.17
N TYR A 57 9.09 1.04 7.96
CA TYR A 57 8.50 -0.28 7.65
C TYR A 57 9.17 -1.40 8.44
N LYS A 58 10.46 -1.27 8.76
CA LYS A 58 11.16 -2.23 9.62
C LYS A 58 10.56 -2.26 11.03
N VAL A 59 10.22 -1.11 11.60
CA VAL A 59 9.58 -1.02 12.92
C VAL A 59 8.11 -1.44 12.83
N LEU A 60 7.40 -0.99 11.80
CA LEU A 60 5.99 -1.27 11.56
C LEU A 60 5.74 -2.79 11.34
N ALA A 61 6.68 -3.50 10.72
CA ALA A 61 6.59 -4.96 10.57
C ALA A 61 6.49 -5.70 11.90
N ILE A 62 7.22 -5.24 12.94
CA ILE A 62 7.16 -5.83 14.28
C ILE A 62 5.77 -5.64 14.87
N PHE A 63 5.19 -4.44 14.72
CA PHE A 63 3.84 -4.13 15.15
C PHE A 63 2.79 -5.01 14.43
N VAL A 64 2.88 -5.14 13.11
CA VAL A 64 1.97 -5.98 12.32
C VAL A 64 2.02 -7.44 12.78
N VAL A 65 3.21 -8.00 13.01
CA VAL A 65 3.36 -9.38 13.49
C VAL A 65 2.75 -9.55 14.89
N ALA A 66 3.03 -8.62 15.81
CA ALA A 66 2.47 -8.68 17.16
C ALA A 66 0.93 -8.63 17.16
N VAL A 67 0.34 -7.71 16.39
CA VAL A 67 -1.12 -7.58 16.26
C VAL A 67 -1.72 -8.80 15.55
N ALA A 68 -1.07 -9.34 14.52
CA ALA A 68 -1.54 -10.53 13.83
C ALA A 68 -1.62 -11.75 14.77
N ILE A 69 -0.64 -11.93 15.67
CA ILE A 69 -0.66 -12.99 16.69
C ILE A 69 -1.82 -12.76 17.67
N LEU A 70 -2.00 -11.54 18.17
CA LEU A 70 -3.11 -11.20 19.08
C LEU A 70 -4.47 -11.43 18.43
N LEU A 71 -4.63 -11.08 17.16
CA LEU A 71 -5.85 -11.32 16.38
C LEU A 71 -6.06 -12.81 16.10
N GLY A 72 -5.00 -13.58 15.90
CA GLY A 72 -5.07 -15.03 15.71
C GLY A 72 -5.56 -15.75 16.97
N ILE A 73 -5.07 -15.36 18.14
CA ILE A 73 -5.48 -15.93 19.43
C ILE A 73 -6.92 -15.52 19.78
N SER A 74 -7.26 -14.23 19.63
CA SER A 74 -8.62 -13.74 19.87
C SER A 74 -9.64 -14.21 18.82
N GLY A 75 -9.17 -14.68 17.67
CA GLY A 75 -9.93 -15.34 16.61
C GLY A 75 -10.53 -16.70 16.97
N THR A 76 -10.27 -17.21 18.18
CA THR A 76 -10.77 -18.53 18.66
C THR A 76 -12.08 -18.44 19.46
N ALA A 77 -12.60 -17.24 19.71
CA ALA A 77 -13.88 -17.03 20.39
C ALA A 77 -15.09 -17.42 19.49
N GLU A 78 -16.24 -17.77 20.08
CA GLU A 78 -17.42 -18.33 19.38
C GLU A 78 -17.95 -17.50 18.19
N ASN A 79 -17.66 -16.20 18.14
CA ASN A 79 -18.09 -15.29 17.07
C ASN A 79 -16.93 -14.77 16.20
N SER A 80 -15.73 -15.29 16.37
CA SER A 80 -14.54 -14.83 15.66
C SER A 80 -13.89 -15.98 14.89
N SER A 81 -13.18 -15.63 13.82
CA SER A 81 -12.47 -16.59 12.98
C SER A 81 -11.00 -16.24 12.93
N PRO A 82 -10.08 -17.23 12.92
CA PRO A 82 -8.66 -17.00 12.66
C PRO A 82 -8.40 -16.29 11.31
N LEU A 83 -9.37 -16.29 10.39
CA LEU A 83 -9.33 -15.54 9.12
C LEU A 83 -9.20 -14.02 9.30
N VAL A 84 -9.54 -13.48 10.47
CA VAL A 84 -9.36 -12.06 10.79
C VAL A 84 -7.88 -11.68 10.77
N ALA A 85 -6.99 -12.51 11.33
CA ALA A 85 -5.55 -12.28 11.31
C ALA A 85 -4.99 -12.30 9.88
N VAL A 86 -5.48 -13.22 9.03
CA VAL A 86 -5.09 -13.30 7.61
C VAL A 86 -5.54 -12.06 6.85
N SER A 87 -6.77 -11.61 7.07
CA SER A 87 -7.33 -10.41 6.44
C SER A 87 -6.56 -9.15 6.87
N PHE A 88 -6.14 -9.07 8.14
CA PHE A 88 -5.31 -8.00 8.66
C PHE A 88 -3.93 -7.96 7.98
N ILE A 89 -3.24 -9.10 7.88
CA ILE A 89 -1.92 -9.17 7.21
C ILE A 89 -2.04 -8.76 5.74
N LEU A 90 -3.06 -9.25 5.03
CA LEU A 90 -3.29 -8.89 3.63
C LEU A 90 -3.52 -7.38 3.49
N GLY A 91 -4.36 -6.80 4.34
CA GLY A 91 -4.59 -5.36 4.38
C GLY A 91 -3.33 -4.55 4.69
N ALA A 92 -2.52 -5.01 5.65
CA ALA A 92 -1.24 -4.37 6.00
C ALA A 92 -0.26 -4.38 4.82
N ILE A 93 -0.16 -5.49 4.08
CA ILE A 93 0.66 -5.58 2.86
C ILE A 93 0.14 -4.63 1.79
N CYS A 94 -1.17 -4.62 1.53
CA CYS A 94 -1.78 -3.69 0.57
C CYS A 94 -1.51 -2.21 0.94
N SER A 95 -1.62 -1.86 2.23
CA SER A 95 -1.33 -0.51 2.73
C SER A 95 0.15 -0.14 2.57
N ALA A 96 1.06 -1.05 2.90
CA ALA A 96 2.50 -0.84 2.73
C ALA A 96 2.88 -0.67 1.26
N LEU A 97 2.29 -1.47 0.36
CA LEU A 97 2.50 -1.31 -1.08
C LEU A 97 1.97 0.03 -1.60
N ALA A 98 0.79 0.47 -1.15
CA ALA A 98 0.25 1.76 -1.52
C ALA A 98 1.15 2.92 -1.08
N GLY A 99 1.67 2.88 0.15
CA GLY A 99 2.60 3.89 0.67
C GLY A 99 3.93 3.92 -0.11
N PHE A 100 4.50 2.75 -0.40
CA PHE A 100 5.73 2.64 -1.19
C PHE A 100 5.58 3.17 -2.61
N ILE A 101 4.49 2.79 -3.30
CA ILE A 101 4.23 3.27 -4.66
C ILE A 101 3.97 4.78 -4.64
N GLY A 102 3.23 5.29 -3.67
CA GLY A 102 2.97 6.72 -3.51
C GLY A 102 4.24 7.56 -3.36
N MET A 103 5.15 7.17 -2.46
CA MET A 103 6.41 7.89 -2.25
C MET A 103 7.36 7.80 -3.44
N LYS A 104 7.29 6.74 -4.25
CA LYS A 104 8.11 6.62 -5.47
C LYS A 104 7.65 7.54 -6.60
N VAL A 105 6.38 7.94 -6.60
CA VAL A 105 5.78 8.78 -7.64
C VAL A 105 5.81 10.26 -7.27
N ALA A 106 5.83 10.57 -5.97
CA ALA A 106 5.95 11.93 -5.44
C ALA A 106 7.34 12.53 -5.70
#